data_AF-A0A9E2D2S4-F1
#
_entry.id   AF-A0A9E2D2S4-F1
#
_cell.length_a   1.000
_cell.length_b   1.000
_cell.length_c   1.000
_cell.angle_alpha   90.00
_cell.angle_beta   90.00
_cell.angle_gamma   90.00
#
_symmetry.space_group_name_H-M   'P 1'
#
loop_
_entity.id
_entity.type
_entity.pdbx_description
1 polymer ?
#
loop_
_entity_poly.entity_id
_entity_poly.type
_entity_poly.pdbx_seq_one_letter_code
_entity_poly.pdbx_strand_id
1 'polypeptide(L)' 'GIIGKKVHCNIYEKRASVCRDFQPAWLGGESNERCDKARIQWGLPILTPEVWNQPDNFPKAA' A
#
# COMPACT_ATOMS: atom_id res chain seq x y z
N GLY A 1 17.84 -4.36 -9.72
CA GLY A 1 16.87 -3.67 -10.60
C GLY A 1 17.51 -2.44 -11.22
N ILE A 2 16.79 -1.71 -12.08
CA ILE A 2 17.24 -0.47 -12.73
C ILE A 2 16.40 0.69 -12.20
N ILE A 3 17.07 1.70 -11.62
CA ILE A 3 16.43 2.93 -11.10
C ILE A 3 15.65 3.62 -12.22
N GLY A 4 14.43 4.06 -11.93
CA GLY A 4 13.54 4.68 -12.92
C GLY A 4 12.86 3.70 -13.89
N LYS A 5 13.14 2.39 -13.81
CA LYS A 5 12.43 1.36 -14.58
C LYS A 5 11.73 0.35 -13.68
N LYS A 6 12.51 -0.49 -13.00
CA LYS A 6 12.00 -1.54 -12.12
C LYS A 6 13.04 -1.88 -11.07
N VAL A 7 12.68 -1.65 -9.82
CA VAL A 7 13.50 -2.00 -8.65
C VAL A 7 12.71 -2.94 -7.77
N HIS A 8 13.42 -3.76 -7.00
CA HIS A 8 12.83 -4.58 -5.94
C HIS A 8 13.82 -4.64 -4.77
N CYS A 9 13.30 -4.88 -3.57
CA CYS A 9 14.11 -5.02 -2.38
C CYS A 9 14.69 -6.45 -2.33
N ASN A 10 16.02 -6.62 -2.35
CA ASN A 10 16.64 -7.95 -2.32
C ASN A 10 16.45 -8.71 -1.00
N ILE A 11 16.08 -7.99 0.07
CA ILE A 11 15.80 -8.59 1.39
C ILE A 11 14.30 -8.67 1.68
N TYR A 12 13.43 -8.50 0.68
CA TYR A 12 11.97 -8.49 0.90
C TYR A 12 11.50 -9.76 1.61
N GLU A 13 11.96 -10.93 1.16
CA GLU A 13 11.65 -12.23 1.79
C GLU A 13 12.16 -12.35 3.24
N LYS A 14 13.21 -11.59 3.59
CA LYS A 14 13.80 -11.58 4.93
C LYS A 14 13.13 -10.59 5.88
N ARG A 15 12.13 -9.82 5.43
CA ARG A 15 11.37 -8.92 6.30
C ARG A 15 10.55 -9.73 7.30
N ALA A 16 10.31 -9.15 8.47
CA ALA A 16 9.37 -9.72 9.43
C ALA A 16 8.00 -9.93 8.77
N SER A 17 7.32 -11.02 9.13
CA SER A 17 6.00 -11.40 8.58
C SER A 17 4.99 -10.26 8.64
N VAL A 18 4.99 -9.49 9.74
CA VAL A 18 4.10 -8.33 9.92
C VAL A 18 4.20 -7.28 8.81
N CYS A 19 5.36 -7.16 8.14
CA CYS A 19 5.58 -6.24 7.03
C CYS A 19 5.54 -6.94 5.67
N ARG A 20 5.99 -8.20 5.58
CA ARG A 20 6.01 -8.97 4.33
C ARG A 20 4.61 -9.42 3.93
N ASP A 21 3.80 -9.82 4.90
CA ASP A 21 2.50 -10.44 4.67
C ASP A 21 1.37 -9.40 4.75
N PHE A 22 1.69 -8.11 4.96
CA PHE A 22 0.72 -7.03 4.98
C PHE A 22 0.26 -6.71 3.55
N GLN A 23 -1.00 -7.06 3.23
CA GLN A 23 -1.60 -6.74 1.94
C GLN A 23 -2.14 -5.31 1.92
N PRO A 24 -1.79 -4.47 0.93
CA PRO A 24 -2.44 -3.18 0.74
C PRO A 24 -3.96 -3.32 0.52
N ALA A 25 -4.75 -2.33 0.96
CA ALA A 25 -6.20 -2.33 0.72
C ALA A 25 -6.52 -2.30 -0.78
N TRP A 26 -7.56 -3.03 -1.16
CA TRP A 26 -8.06 -3.23 -2.52
C TRP A 26 -7.08 -3.91 -3.48
N LEU A 27 -5.96 -4.45 -2.97
CA LEU A 27 -5.12 -5.32 -3.79
C LEU A 27 -5.93 -6.57 -4.17
N GLY A 28 -6.09 -6.82 -5.47
CA GLY A 28 -6.93 -7.91 -5.95
C GLY A 28 -8.43 -7.71 -5.71
N GLY A 29 -8.87 -6.49 -5.38
CA GLY A 29 -10.28 -6.17 -5.15
C GLY A 29 -10.79 -6.41 -3.72
N GLU A 30 -9.91 -6.72 -2.76
CA GLU A 30 -10.28 -6.97 -1.36
C GLU A 30 -9.88 -5.82 -0.44
N SER A 31 -10.78 -5.37 0.44
CA SER A 31 -10.45 -4.37 1.46
C SER A 31 -9.52 -4.95 2.54
N ASN A 32 -8.84 -4.07 3.30
CA ASN A 32 -8.02 -4.50 4.44
C ASN A 32 -8.35 -3.67 5.69
N GLU A 33 -9.01 -4.30 6.66
CA GLU A 33 -9.41 -3.69 7.93
C GLU A 33 -8.24 -3.05 8.71
N ARG A 34 -7.03 -3.64 8.65
CA ARG A 34 -5.84 -3.07 9.32
C ARG A 34 -5.39 -1.77 8.65
N CYS A 35 -5.52 -1.70 7.33
CA CYS A 35 -5.27 -0.46 6.58
C CYS A 35 -6.30 0.60 6.97
N ASP A 36 -7.58 0.22 7.04
CA ASP A 36 -8.67 1.14 7.37
C ASP A 36 -8.52 1.70 8.79
N LYS A 37 -8.23 0.83 9.78
CA LYS A 37 -7.94 1.24 11.16
C LYS A 37 -6.78 2.23 11.23
N ALA A 38 -5.68 1.96 10.53
CA ALA A 38 -4.53 2.86 10.51
C ALA A 38 -4.91 4.22 9.90
N ARG A 39 -5.63 4.22 8.77
CA ARG A 39 -6.05 5.46 8.12
C ARG A 39 -6.97 6.30 9.01
N ILE A 40 -7.97 5.69 9.63
CA ILE A 40 -8.87 6.36 10.58
C ILE A 40 -8.08 6.95 11.75
N GLN A 41 -7.14 6.18 12.33
CA GLN A 41 -6.30 6.64 13.44
C GLN A 41 -5.48 7.89 13.08
N TRP A 42 -5.05 8.01 11.82
CA TRP A 42 -4.29 9.16 11.32
C TRP A 42 -5.16 10.22 10.63
N GLY A 43 -6.49 10.17 10.78
CA GLY A 43 -7.40 11.15 10.19
C GLY A 43 -7.50 11.10 8.66
N LEU A 44 -7.06 10.00 8.05
CA LEU A 44 -7.11 9.78 6.62
C LEU A 44 -8.43 9.08 6.22
N PRO A 45 -9.04 9.46 5.09
CA PRO A 45 -10.25 8.79 4.59
C PRO A 45 -9.95 7.35 4.18
N ILE A 46 -10.89 6.44 4.39
CA ILE A 46 -10.75 5.02 3.98
C ILE A 46 -10.55 4.94 2.46
N LEU A 47 -9.75 3.97 2.01
CA LEU A 47 -9.51 3.79 0.57
C LEU A 47 -10.70 3.09 -0.09
N THR A 48 -10.94 3.41 -1.36
CA THR A 48 -11.93 2.78 -2.21
C THR A 48 -11.24 1.93 -3.29
N PRO A 49 -11.96 1.02 -3.99
CA PRO A 49 -11.36 0.16 -5.02
C PRO A 49 -10.58 0.92 -6.11
N GLU A 50 -10.95 2.17 -6.37
CA GLU A 50 -10.38 3.03 -7.41
C GLU A 50 -8.96 3.51 -7.12
N VAL A 51 -8.44 3.29 -5.90
CA VAL A 51 -7.08 3.71 -5.49
C VAL A 51 -5.98 3.16 -6.39
N TRP A 52 -6.20 2.01 -7.04
CA TRP A 52 -5.26 1.38 -7.97
C TRP A 52 -5.38 1.89 -9.41
N ASN A 53 -6.45 2.61 -9.74
CA ASN A 53 -6.74 3.11 -11.09
C ASN A 53 -6.16 4.52 -11.33
N GLN A 54 -5.67 5.20 -10.30
CA GLN A 54 -5.19 6.59 -10.40
C GLN A 54 -3.79 6.76 -9.78
N PRO A 55 -2.71 6.43 -10.52
CA PRO A 55 -1.35 6.73 -10.05
C PRO A 55 -1.08 8.24 -9.96
N ASP A 56 -1.80 9.07 -10.72
CA ASP A 56 -1.53 10.51 -10.83
C ASP A 56 -2.21 11.35 -9.75
N ASN A 57 -3.12 10.75 -8.96
CA ASN A 57 -3.96 11.45 -8.00
C ASN A 57 -3.79 10.94 -6.56
N PHE A 58 -2.71 10.20 -6.29
CA PHE A 58 -2.31 9.99 -4.90
C PHE A 58 -2.05 11.36 -4.27
N PRO A 59 -2.73 11.72 -3.17
CA PRO A 59 -2.32 12.90 -2.42
C PRO A 59 -0.85 12.69 -2.08
N LYS A 60 0.01 13.56 -2.60
CA LYS A 60 1.42 13.57 -2.19
C LYS A 60 1.40 13.67 -0.68
N ALA A 61 1.90 12.64 0.00
CA ALA A 61 2.10 12.72 1.42
C ALA A 61 2.92 13.99 1.66
N ALA A 62 2.33 14.93 2.41
CA ALA A 62 2.98 16.15 2.84
C ALA A 62 4.18 15.82 3.75
#